data_AF-A0A6G0X7L8-F1
#
_entry.id   AF-A0A6G0X7L8-F1
#
_cell.length_a   1.000
_cell.length_b   1.000
_cell.length_c   1.000
_cell.angle_alpha   90.00
_cell.angle_beta   90.00
_cell.angle_gamma   90.00
#
_symmetry.space_group_name_H-M   'P 1'
#
loop_
_entity.id
_entity.type
_entity.pdbx_description
1 polymer ?
#
loop_
_entity_poly.entity_id
_entity_poly.type
_entity_poly.pdbx_seq_one_letter_code
_entity_poly.pdbx_strand_id
1 'polypeptide(L)'
;MESQLALIPEIPPQVPFDMDQLDYGEVGQSEEERQQMREVLDKYKANFIRSGNGLPPPARGTVCDIDVGSAKPIAHRPRRVRPEHLQKLFELLRGLLSYGLITFSNSQWASPIVIVLKKGGSDIRLCIDYRGINDLQELMRSPMPTLDAMLSGFHAVQWLLSLDNASGFWVVRVTKRARLISAFICPLGHFEWTRMGQCLNNAPMIYQRMITNALYGFVDLPPGMNEVDEVGEPRDMFQIGHVRDASSMPAPANRTSFVDDISDGADSWTGVVDLTDRILQRLTYFNISISALKSKFGKTVVDFLGHLISREGIHAKPRGLHQILQMPFPKSLRAMQSFLGSINFYSRFIEVWCLQRAQT
;
A
#
# COMPACT_ATOMS: atom_id res chain seq x y z
N MET A 1 5.27 10.51 17.57
CA MET A 1 4.89 11.80 16.94
C MET A 1 4.96 11.71 15.42
N GLU A 2 5.86 10.91 14.84
CA GLU A 2 6.06 10.77 13.38
C GLU A 2 4.97 9.94 12.66
N SER A 3 4.20 9.11 13.36
CA SER A 3 3.26 8.15 12.75
C SER A 3 1.99 8.75 12.14
N GLN A 4 1.81 10.08 12.19
CA GLN A 4 0.64 10.79 11.64
C GLN A 4 1.01 11.75 10.49
N LEU A 5 2.28 11.78 10.09
CA LEU A 5 2.75 12.73 9.08
C LEU A 5 2.84 12.05 7.71
N ALA A 6 2.29 12.71 6.68
CA ALA A 6 2.23 12.23 5.31
C ALA A 6 3.62 12.14 4.66
N LEU A 7 4.23 10.96 4.62
CA LEU A 7 5.55 10.80 4.01
C LEU A 7 5.50 11.05 2.50
N ILE A 8 6.46 11.83 2.02
CA ILE A 8 6.65 12.12 0.61
C ILE A 8 7.55 11.04 -0.05
N PRO A 9 7.20 10.53 -1.25
CA PRO A 9 8.01 9.56 -1.98
C PRO A 9 9.39 10.13 -2.32
N GLU A 10 10.42 9.29 -2.20
CA GLU A 10 11.71 9.52 -2.84
C GLU A 10 11.66 8.93 -4.23
N ILE A 11 11.95 9.66 -5.31
CA ILE A 11 11.84 9.05 -6.64
C ILE A 11 13.23 8.76 -7.20
N PRO A 12 13.73 7.52 -7.08
CA PRO A 12 15.00 7.16 -7.68
C PRO A 12 14.86 7.11 -9.21
N PRO A 13 15.96 7.31 -9.96
CA PRO A 13 15.97 7.10 -11.40
C PRO A 13 15.49 5.68 -11.72
N GLN A 14 14.61 5.55 -12.73
CA GLN A 14 14.14 4.25 -13.18
C GLN A 14 15.31 3.50 -13.84
N VAL A 15 15.77 2.44 -13.19
CA VAL A 15 16.78 1.53 -13.75
C VAL A 15 16.06 0.29 -14.26
N PRO A 16 16.40 -0.23 -15.46
CA PRO A 16 15.87 -1.48 -15.95
C PRO A 16 15.98 -2.59 -14.91
N PHE A 17 14.91 -3.38 -14.79
CA PHE A 17 14.85 -4.54 -13.92
C PHE A 17 15.16 -5.79 -14.74
N ASP A 18 15.99 -6.66 -14.18
CA ASP A 18 16.27 -7.97 -14.75
C ASP A 18 15.35 -9.02 -14.11
N MET A 19 14.60 -9.74 -14.94
CA MET A 19 13.62 -10.74 -14.49
C MET A 19 14.27 -11.89 -13.70
N ASP A 20 15.55 -12.16 -13.93
CA ASP A 20 16.28 -13.21 -13.21
C ASP A 20 16.53 -12.84 -11.73
N GLN A 21 16.24 -11.60 -11.33
CA GLN A 21 16.29 -11.15 -9.93
C GLN A 21 14.97 -11.36 -9.17
N LEU A 22 13.92 -11.86 -9.83
CA LEU A 22 12.67 -12.24 -9.15
C LEU A 22 12.89 -13.44 -8.24
N ASP A 23 12.22 -13.44 -7.09
CA ASP A 23 12.29 -14.55 -6.14
C ASP A 23 11.18 -15.58 -6.45
N TYR A 24 11.46 -16.52 -7.36
CA TYR A 24 10.50 -17.55 -7.77
C TYR A 24 11.06 -18.98 -7.68
N GLY A 25 10.16 -19.92 -7.36
CA GLY A 25 10.47 -21.33 -7.18
C GLY A 25 11.11 -21.65 -5.82
N GLU A 26 11.42 -22.91 -5.58
CA GLU A 26 11.96 -23.42 -4.30
C GLU A 26 13.09 -24.41 -4.55
N VAL A 27 13.95 -24.59 -3.55
CA VAL A 27 15.02 -25.59 -3.60
C VAL A 27 14.44 -26.98 -3.87
N GLY A 28 14.94 -27.65 -4.92
CA GLY A 28 14.54 -29.02 -5.29
C GLY A 28 13.42 -29.12 -6.32
N GLN A 29 12.89 -28.00 -6.83
CA GLN A 29 11.97 -27.99 -7.99
C GLN A 29 12.66 -28.41 -9.29
N SER A 30 11.87 -28.96 -10.21
CA SER A 30 12.37 -29.30 -11.54
C SER A 30 12.59 -28.05 -12.40
N GLU A 31 13.44 -28.16 -13.42
CA GLU A 31 13.67 -27.04 -14.35
C GLU A 31 12.41 -26.72 -15.16
N GLU A 32 11.61 -27.74 -15.50
CA GLU A 32 10.31 -27.58 -16.16
C GLU A 32 9.32 -26.80 -15.30
N GLU A 33 9.21 -27.12 -14.01
CA GLU A 33 8.37 -26.40 -13.06
C GLU A 33 8.79 -24.93 -12.96
N ARG A 34 10.08 -24.69 -12.81
CA ARG A 34 10.64 -23.35 -12.72
C ARG A 34 10.37 -22.54 -14.00
N GLN A 35 10.50 -23.18 -15.16
CA GLN A 35 10.23 -22.57 -16.46
C GLN A 35 8.75 -22.18 -16.63
N GLN A 36 7.80 -22.99 -16.16
CA GLN A 36 6.37 -22.65 -16.19
C GLN A 36 6.06 -21.35 -15.44
N MET A 37 6.62 -21.18 -14.24
CA MET A 37 6.47 -19.93 -13.47
C MET A 37 7.14 -18.76 -14.20
N ARG A 38 8.34 -18.98 -14.77
CA ARG A 38 9.06 -17.94 -15.52
C ARG A 38 8.27 -17.42 -16.71
N GLU A 39 7.60 -18.28 -17.46
CA GLU A 39 6.77 -17.89 -18.62
C GLU A 39 5.61 -16.97 -18.21
N VAL A 40 4.95 -17.28 -17.09
CA VAL A 40 3.90 -16.42 -16.53
C VAL A 40 4.47 -15.07 -16.08
N LEU A 41 5.61 -15.06 -15.39
CA LEU A 41 6.24 -13.82 -14.94
C LEU A 41 6.68 -12.95 -16.12
N ASP A 42 7.26 -13.55 -17.17
CA ASP A 42 7.68 -12.86 -18.39
C ASP A 42 6.50 -12.26 -19.16
N LYS A 43 5.36 -12.96 -19.21
CA LYS A 43 4.10 -12.46 -19.79
C LYS A 43 3.67 -11.13 -19.16
N TYR A 44 3.91 -10.96 -17.86
CA TYR A 44 3.53 -9.75 -17.11
C TYR A 44 4.72 -8.87 -16.70
N LYS A 45 5.88 -8.98 -17.36
CA LYS A 45 7.10 -8.24 -17.00
C LYS A 45 6.92 -6.73 -16.85
N ALA A 46 6.04 -6.13 -17.65
CA ALA A 46 5.73 -4.70 -17.60
C ALA A 46 5.05 -4.26 -16.28
N ASN A 47 4.50 -5.20 -15.52
CA ASN A 47 3.86 -4.92 -14.24
C ASN A 47 4.85 -4.85 -13.06
N PHE A 48 6.12 -5.20 -13.28
CA PHE A 48 7.14 -5.22 -12.23
C PHE A 48 7.93 -3.91 -12.18
N ILE A 49 8.10 -3.41 -10.96
CA ILE A 49 8.96 -2.27 -10.64
C ILE A 49 10.06 -2.79 -9.72
N ARG A 50 11.33 -2.60 -10.10
CA ARG A 50 12.52 -3.09 -9.37
C ARG A 50 12.37 -2.92 -7.85
N SER A 51 12.28 -1.68 -7.41
CA SER A 51 12.11 -1.32 -6.01
C SER A 51 11.69 0.12 -5.90
N GLY A 52 10.81 0.43 -4.94
CA GLY A 52 10.66 1.77 -4.36
C GLY A 52 10.50 2.91 -5.36
N ASN A 53 9.24 3.27 -5.63
CA ASN A 53 8.81 4.59 -6.09
C ASN A 53 8.90 4.89 -7.60
N GLY A 54 9.12 3.89 -8.46
CA GLY A 54 8.81 4.07 -9.89
C GLY A 54 7.30 4.31 -10.07
N LEU A 55 6.88 5.41 -10.69
CA LEU A 55 5.44 5.72 -10.79
C LEU A 55 4.78 4.93 -11.93
N PRO A 56 3.94 3.90 -11.65
CA PRO A 56 3.19 3.22 -12.70
C PRO A 56 2.10 4.15 -13.26
N PRO A 57 1.44 3.74 -14.36
CA PRO A 57 0.17 4.33 -14.75
C PRO A 57 -0.79 4.35 -13.55
N PRO A 58 -1.70 5.33 -13.46
CA PRO A 58 -2.58 5.40 -12.31
C PRO A 58 -3.53 4.21 -12.30
N ALA A 59 -3.89 3.77 -11.10
CA ALA A 59 -4.82 2.68 -10.89
C ALA A 59 -6.15 2.99 -11.59
N ARG A 60 -6.68 1.98 -12.29
CA ARG A 60 -7.93 2.12 -13.06
C ARG A 60 -9.11 2.25 -12.12
N GLY A 61 -9.95 3.26 -12.37
CA GLY A 61 -11.27 3.42 -11.78
C GLY A 61 -11.34 3.74 -10.28
N THR A 62 -10.23 3.69 -9.54
CA THR A 62 -10.21 4.12 -8.13
C THR A 62 -9.83 5.60 -8.03
N VAL A 63 -10.61 6.34 -7.26
CA VAL A 63 -10.39 7.77 -7.01
C VAL A 63 -10.34 8.04 -5.51
N CYS A 64 -9.45 8.94 -5.14
CA CYS A 64 -9.39 9.51 -3.80
C CYS A 64 -10.08 10.87 -3.80
N ASP A 65 -11.03 11.03 -2.89
CA ASP A 65 -11.64 12.32 -2.58
C ASP A 65 -11.41 12.67 -1.10
N ILE A 66 -11.44 13.96 -0.79
CA ILE A 66 -11.32 14.48 0.58
C ILE A 66 -12.58 15.29 0.86
N ASP A 67 -13.54 14.65 1.51
CA ASP A 67 -14.76 15.33 1.95
C ASP A 67 -14.55 15.93 3.34
N VAL A 68 -14.71 17.25 3.43
CA VAL A 68 -14.67 18.03 4.68
C VAL A 68 -16.01 18.75 4.92
N GLY A 69 -17.06 18.34 4.20
CA GLY A 69 -18.37 18.96 4.24
C GLY A 69 -18.32 20.46 3.89
N SER A 70 -18.90 21.29 4.76
CA SER A 70 -18.94 22.75 4.62
C SER A 70 -17.78 23.48 5.33
N ALA A 71 -16.75 22.75 5.77
CA ALA A 71 -15.62 23.33 6.49
C ALA A 71 -14.88 24.37 5.64
N LYS A 72 -14.42 25.44 6.30
CA LYS A 72 -13.63 26.51 5.66
C LYS A 72 -12.16 26.11 5.57
N PRO A 73 -11.40 26.64 4.59
CA PRO A 73 -9.98 26.36 4.45
C PRO A 73 -9.15 26.69 5.70
N ILE A 74 -8.26 25.75 6.07
CA ILE A 74 -7.21 25.96 7.05
C ILE A 74 -5.91 26.28 6.30
N ALA A 75 -5.37 27.49 6.54
CA ALA A 75 -4.13 27.96 5.93
C ALA A 75 -3.06 28.23 6.99
N HIS A 76 -2.07 27.34 7.09
CA HIS A 76 -0.91 27.55 7.94
C HIS A 76 0.21 28.29 7.22
N ARG A 77 1.06 28.98 8.00
CA ARG A 77 2.33 29.54 7.48
C ARG A 77 3.36 28.42 7.26
N PRO A 78 4.28 28.57 6.28
CA PRO A 78 5.36 27.61 6.09
C PRO A 78 6.24 27.52 7.34
N ARG A 79 6.60 26.29 7.73
CA ARG A 79 7.57 26.07 8.81
C ARG A 79 8.98 26.42 8.34
N ARG A 80 9.80 26.90 9.29
CA ARG A 80 11.22 27.15 9.02
C ARG A 80 11.92 25.83 8.69
N VAL A 81 12.66 25.83 7.59
CA VAL A 81 13.57 24.75 7.19
C VAL A 81 15.01 25.23 7.43
N ARG A 82 15.84 24.38 8.02
CA ARG A 82 17.26 24.70 8.23
C ARG A 82 17.98 24.77 6.88
N PRO A 83 18.94 25.70 6.69
CA PRO A 83 19.67 25.83 5.42
C PRO A 83 20.28 24.51 4.92
N GLU A 84 20.81 23.69 5.83
CA GLU A 84 21.40 22.38 5.53
C GLU A 84 20.42 21.35 4.91
N HIS A 85 19.11 21.58 5.00
CA HIS A 85 18.07 20.71 4.42
C HIS A 85 17.39 21.32 3.18
N LEU A 86 17.64 22.59 2.86
CA LEU A 86 16.96 23.27 1.74
C LEU A 86 17.29 22.63 0.40
N GLN A 87 18.55 22.25 0.18
CA GLN A 87 18.96 21.58 -1.05
C GLN A 87 18.22 20.25 -1.26
N LYS A 88 18.10 19.44 -0.19
CA LYS A 88 17.38 18.16 -0.24
C LYS A 88 15.88 18.35 -0.44
N LEU A 89 15.30 19.35 0.20
CA LEU A 89 13.90 19.71 -0.03
C LEU A 89 13.68 20.12 -1.50
N PHE A 90 14.56 20.94 -2.07
CA PHE A 90 14.50 21.34 -3.47
C PHE A 90 14.57 20.13 -4.42
N GLU A 91 15.54 19.24 -4.23
CA GLU A 91 15.71 18.04 -5.06
C GLU A 91 14.49 17.12 -4.99
N LEU A 92 13.93 16.94 -3.80
CA LEU A 92 12.73 16.15 -3.60
C LEU A 92 11.52 16.78 -4.30
N LEU A 93 11.24 18.06 -4.08
CA LEU A 93 10.14 18.78 -4.74
C LEU A 93 10.27 18.75 -6.27
N ARG A 94 11.50 18.94 -6.78
CA ARG A 94 11.78 18.86 -8.21
C ARG A 94 11.46 17.46 -8.76
N GLY A 95 11.83 16.41 -8.04
CA GLY A 95 11.45 15.03 -8.40
C GLY A 95 9.93 14.84 -8.44
N LEU A 96 9.22 15.23 -7.39
CA LEU A 96 7.76 15.09 -7.34
C LEU A 96 7.06 15.83 -8.50
N LEU A 97 7.54 17.03 -8.84
CA LEU A 97 7.05 17.81 -9.98
C LEU A 97 7.36 17.13 -11.31
N SER A 98 8.59 16.62 -11.50
CA SER A 98 8.97 15.98 -12.77
C SER A 98 8.21 14.67 -13.02
N TYR A 99 7.84 13.95 -11.95
CA TYR A 99 6.99 12.76 -12.04
C TYR A 99 5.50 13.08 -12.01
N GLY A 100 5.14 14.36 -11.91
CA GLY A 100 3.75 14.82 -11.92
C GLY A 100 2.92 14.32 -10.73
N LEU A 101 3.54 14.03 -9.58
CA LEU A 101 2.87 13.66 -8.32
C LEU A 101 2.30 14.87 -7.58
N ILE A 102 2.92 16.03 -7.79
CA ILE A 102 2.47 17.32 -7.29
C ILE A 102 2.47 18.35 -8.42
N THR A 103 1.78 19.45 -8.22
CA THR A 103 1.86 20.66 -9.04
C THR A 103 1.82 21.90 -8.14
N PHE A 104 2.10 23.08 -8.71
CA PHE A 104 1.88 24.34 -7.99
C PHE A 104 0.40 24.54 -7.68
N SER A 105 0.11 25.02 -6.48
CA SER A 105 -1.25 25.29 -6.04
C SER A 105 -1.52 26.80 -5.91
N ASN A 106 -2.78 27.17 -6.09
CA ASN A 106 -3.36 28.46 -5.70
C ASN A 106 -4.49 28.26 -4.67
N SER A 107 -4.50 27.11 -4.00
CA SER A 107 -5.54 26.76 -3.02
C SER A 107 -5.56 27.72 -1.83
N GLN A 108 -6.73 27.88 -1.23
CA GLN A 108 -6.86 28.56 0.06
C GLN A 108 -6.46 27.65 1.23
N TRP A 109 -6.29 26.35 1.00
CA TRP A 109 -5.78 25.41 1.98
C TRP A 109 -4.24 25.40 1.96
N ALA A 110 -3.63 25.28 3.14
CA ALA A 110 -2.18 25.18 3.24
C ALA A 110 -1.76 24.39 4.49
N SER A 111 -1.43 23.11 4.28
CA SER A 111 -0.87 22.25 5.32
C SER A 111 0.67 22.38 5.37
N PRO A 112 1.30 22.60 6.54
CA PRO A 112 2.73 22.83 6.59
C PRO A 112 3.51 21.52 6.49
N ILE A 113 4.69 21.56 5.85
CA ILE A 113 5.62 20.42 5.86
C ILE A 113 6.31 20.22 7.23
N VAL A 114 6.77 18.99 7.47
CA VAL A 114 7.59 18.58 8.60
C VAL A 114 8.78 17.80 8.07
N ILE A 115 9.99 18.14 8.50
CA ILE A 115 11.20 17.40 8.17
C ILE A 115 11.51 16.45 9.31
N VAL A 116 11.66 15.18 8.98
CA VAL A 116 12.11 14.11 9.88
C VAL A 116 13.47 13.62 9.41
N LEU A 117 14.40 13.34 10.34
CA LEU A 117 15.70 12.80 9.96
C LEU A 117 15.62 11.28 9.79
N LYS A 118 16.21 10.76 8.70
CA LYS A 118 16.41 9.31 8.56
C LYS A 118 17.39 8.79 9.62
N LYS A 119 17.37 7.47 9.84
CA LYS A 119 18.37 6.79 10.67
C LYS A 119 19.77 7.15 10.15
N GLY A 120 20.62 7.68 11.03
CA GLY A 120 21.95 8.19 10.68
C GLY A 120 22.05 9.71 10.53
N GLY A 121 20.93 10.44 10.57
CA GLY A 121 20.90 11.92 10.69
C GLY A 121 21.33 12.71 9.45
N SER A 122 21.92 12.07 8.45
CA SER A 122 22.40 12.72 7.25
C SER A 122 21.28 13.06 6.27
N ASP A 123 20.25 12.23 6.17
CA ASP A 123 19.21 12.35 5.14
C ASP A 123 17.83 12.67 5.73
N ILE A 124 16.92 13.22 4.91
CA ILE A 124 15.62 13.70 5.35
C ILE A 124 14.47 12.83 4.83
N ARG A 125 13.40 12.79 5.62
CA ARG A 125 12.05 12.39 5.23
C ARG A 125 11.19 13.64 5.29
N LEU A 126 10.61 14.00 4.15
CA LEU A 126 9.65 15.09 4.10
C LEU A 126 8.27 14.53 4.40
N CYS A 127 7.56 15.19 5.31
CA CYS A 127 6.19 14.85 5.59
C CYS A 127 5.26 16.08 5.53
N ILE A 128 3.96 15.86 5.34
CA ILE A 128 2.94 16.93 5.44
C ILE A 128 2.10 16.71 6.70
N ASP A 129 1.85 17.79 7.44
CA ASP A 129 1.03 17.77 8.65
C ASP A 129 -0.45 17.95 8.31
N TYR A 130 -1.13 16.84 8.01
CA TYR A 130 -2.57 16.83 7.69
C TYR A 130 -3.49 16.70 8.90
N ARG A 131 -3.00 16.85 10.13
CA ARG A 131 -3.85 16.67 11.34
C ARG A 131 -5.11 17.54 11.29
N GLY A 132 -4.98 18.81 10.92
CA GLY A 132 -6.14 19.71 10.80
C GLY A 132 -7.14 19.31 9.71
N ILE A 133 -6.69 18.68 8.62
CA ILE A 133 -7.58 18.15 7.57
C ILE A 133 -8.23 16.85 8.04
N ASN A 134 -7.45 15.97 8.65
CA ASN A 134 -7.91 14.68 9.16
C ASN A 134 -8.99 14.84 10.25
N ASP A 135 -8.92 15.89 11.07
CA ASP A 135 -9.95 16.21 12.07
C ASP A 135 -11.28 16.66 11.45
N LEU A 136 -11.24 17.19 10.22
CA LEU A 136 -12.42 17.64 9.47
C LEU A 136 -12.96 16.61 8.48
N GLN A 137 -12.13 15.63 8.11
CA GLN A 137 -12.45 14.69 7.04
C GLN A 137 -13.58 13.75 7.47
N GLU A 138 -14.60 13.63 6.63
CA GLU A 138 -15.62 12.58 6.80
C GLU A 138 -14.99 11.21 6.60
N LEU A 139 -15.13 10.34 7.62
CA LEU A 139 -14.52 9.02 7.61
C LEU A 139 -15.29 8.08 6.67
N MET A 140 -14.53 7.46 5.76
CA MET A 140 -15.06 6.43 4.88
C MET A 140 -15.52 5.23 5.71
N ARG A 141 -16.63 4.60 5.31
CA ARG A 141 -17.04 3.28 5.82
C ARG A 141 -16.66 2.22 4.82
N SER A 142 -15.58 1.50 5.10
CA SER A 142 -15.07 0.40 4.28
C SER A 142 -14.51 -0.69 5.19
N PRO A 143 -14.75 -1.98 4.90
CA PRO A 143 -14.22 -3.04 5.72
C PRO A 143 -12.69 -3.11 5.58
N MET A 144 -12.00 -3.07 6.71
CA MET A 144 -10.60 -3.47 6.80
C MET A 144 -10.57 -4.90 7.33
N PRO A 145 -9.90 -5.85 6.65
CA PRO A 145 -9.84 -7.22 7.11
C PRO A 145 -9.05 -7.34 8.41
N THR A 146 -9.46 -8.29 9.26
CA THR A 146 -8.75 -8.58 10.51
C THR A 146 -7.54 -9.47 10.24
N LEU A 147 -6.52 -9.37 11.09
CA LEU A 147 -5.32 -10.21 11.00
C LEU A 147 -5.68 -11.70 11.01
N ASP A 148 -6.63 -12.10 11.85
CA ASP A 148 -7.09 -13.50 11.94
C ASP A 148 -7.75 -13.98 10.65
N ALA A 149 -8.60 -13.16 10.02
CA ALA A 149 -9.24 -13.50 8.76
C ALA A 149 -8.19 -13.70 7.65
N MET A 150 -7.20 -12.81 7.58
CA MET A 150 -6.16 -12.85 6.55
C MET A 150 -5.21 -14.03 6.69
N LEU A 151 -4.96 -14.47 7.92
CA LEU A 151 -4.05 -15.57 8.20
C LEU A 151 -4.74 -16.94 8.26
N SER A 152 -6.06 -17.01 8.11
CA SER A 152 -6.81 -18.27 8.19
C SER A 152 -6.56 -19.15 6.96
N GLY A 153 -6.54 -20.48 7.11
CA GLY A 153 -6.57 -21.44 5.99
C GLY A 153 -5.25 -21.75 5.28
N PHE A 154 -4.10 -21.20 5.70
CA PHE A 154 -2.81 -21.47 5.04
C PHE A 154 -2.26 -22.89 5.24
N HIS A 155 -2.78 -23.64 6.22
CA HIS A 155 -2.44 -25.07 6.42
C HIS A 155 -2.86 -25.97 5.24
N ALA A 156 -3.78 -25.49 4.39
CA ALA A 156 -4.31 -26.23 3.25
C ALA A 156 -3.55 -25.97 1.94
N VAL A 157 -2.47 -25.21 1.96
CA VAL A 157 -1.68 -24.88 0.76
C VAL A 157 -0.21 -25.23 0.97
N GLN A 158 0.44 -25.69 -0.10
CA GLN A 158 1.85 -26.07 -0.10
C GLN A 158 2.72 -24.99 -0.74
N TRP A 159 2.20 -24.38 -1.81
CA TRP A 159 2.92 -23.40 -2.61
C TRP A 159 2.26 -22.03 -2.47
N LEU A 160 3.06 -21.05 -2.09
CA LEU A 160 2.64 -19.72 -1.68
C LEU A 160 3.20 -18.68 -2.63
N LEU A 161 2.45 -17.60 -2.78
CA LEU A 161 2.93 -16.33 -3.32
C LEU A 161 2.71 -15.22 -2.29
N SER A 162 3.59 -14.22 -2.34
CA SER A 162 3.50 -13.02 -1.52
C SER A 162 3.91 -11.84 -2.38
N LEU A 163 3.01 -10.89 -2.58
CA LEU A 163 3.19 -9.73 -3.43
C LEU A 163 3.17 -8.46 -2.59
N ASP A 164 4.13 -7.58 -2.85
CA ASP A 164 4.17 -6.19 -2.34
C ASP A 164 3.85 -5.27 -3.51
N ASN A 165 2.75 -4.51 -3.41
CA ASN A 165 2.40 -3.55 -4.45
C ASN A 165 3.40 -2.39 -4.48
N ALA A 166 3.88 -2.04 -5.67
CA ALA A 166 4.77 -0.91 -5.86
C ALA A 166 4.03 0.43 -5.72
N SER A 167 4.76 1.45 -5.29
CA SER A 167 4.35 2.86 -5.29
C SER A 167 3.13 3.20 -4.42
N GLY A 168 2.66 2.25 -3.61
CA GLY A 168 1.67 2.43 -2.55
C GLY A 168 0.51 3.34 -2.97
N PHE A 169 0.16 4.28 -2.11
CA PHE A 169 -0.99 5.18 -2.32
C PHE A 169 -0.91 6.07 -3.57
N TRP A 170 0.29 6.34 -4.12
CA TRP A 170 0.47 7.31 -5.20
C TRP A 170 -0.07 6.85 -6.57
N VAL A 171 -0.55 5.61 -6.67
CA VAL A 171 -1.21 5.11 -7.88
C VAL A 171 -2.63 5.65 -8.03
N VAL A 172 -3.25 6.13 -6.95
CA VAL A 172 -4.66 6.56 -6.96
C VAL A 172 -4.77 8.03 -7.37
N ARG A 173 -5.65 8.33 -8.33
CA ARG A 173 -5.94 9.72 -8.75
C ARG A 173 -6.74 10.45 -7.67
N VAL A 174 -6.56 11.77 -7.56
CA VAL A 174 -7.36 12.63 -6.68
C VAL A 174 -8.30 13.53 -7.48
N THR A 175 -9.51 13.76 -6.97
CA THR A 175 -10.49 14.72 -7.53
C THR A 175 -9.96 16.17 -7.45
N LYS A 176 -10.47 17.10 -8.26
CA LYS A 176 -10.15 18.54 -8.13
C LYS A 176 -10.28 19.06 -6.71
N ARG A 177 -11.37 18.68 -6.05
CA ARG A 177 -11.69 19.08 -4.68
C ARG A 177 -10.60 18.61 -3.73
N ALA A 178 -10.26 17.32 -3.80
CA ALA A 178 -9.20 16.74 -3.00
C ALA A 178 -7.82 17.35 -3.28
N ARG A 179 -7.51 17.67 -4.54
CA ARG A 179 -6.26 18.36 -4.91
C ARG A 179 -6.12 19.66 -4.12
N LEU A 180 -7.13 20.53 -4.19
CA LEU A 180 -7.13 21.81 -3.48
C LEU A 180 -7.01 21.64 -1.97
N ILE A 181 -7.74 20.69 -1.37
CA ILE A 181 -7.70 20.46 0.08
C ILE A 181 -6.33 19.90 0.51
N SER A 182 -5.74 19.02 -0.29
CA SER A 182 -4.41 18.42 -0.06
C SER A 182 -3.24 19.40 -0.23
N ALA A 183 -3.51 20.68 -0.49
CA ALA A 183 -2.45 21.65 -0.73
C ALA A 183 -1.56 21.84 0.52
N PHE A 184 -0.24 21.86 0.28
CA PHE A 184 0.78 21.97 1.30
C PHE A 184 1.79 23.06 0.99
N ILE A 185 2.38 23.64 2.04
CA ILE A 185 3.22 24.83 1.96
C ILE A 185 4.58 24.62 2.63
N CYS A 186 5.62 25.16 1.99
CA CYS A 186 6.99 25.16 2.48
C CYS A 186 7.70 26.47 2.09
N PRO A 187 8.92 26.74 2.60
CA PRO A 187 9.67 27.93 2.21
C PRO A 187 9.97 28.05 0.71
N LEU A 188 9.92 26.94 -0.04
CA LEU A 188 10.21 26.91 -1.47
C LEU A 188 8.95 26.98 -2.36
N GLY A 189 7.74 27.02 -1.78
CA GLY A 189 6.51 27.15 -2.55
C GLY A 189 5.27 26.52 -1.92
N HIS A 190 4.18 26.62 -2.68
CA HIS A 190 2.86 26.07 -2.37
C HIS A 190 2.46 25.09 -3.47
N PHE A 191 2.12 23.87 -3.05
CA PHE A 191 1.94 22.74 -3.95
C PHE A 191 0.69 21.96 -3.57
N GLU A 192 0.13 21.22 -4.51
CA GLU A 192 -0.98 20.29 -4.30
C GLU A 192 -0.67 18.94 -4.93
N TRP A 193 -1.28 17.88 -4.38
CA TRP A 193 -1.12 16.55 -4.92
C TRP A 193 -1.97 16.34 -6.17
N THR A 194 -1.49 15.53 -7.11
CA THR A 194 -2.25 15.01 -8.26
C THR A 194 -2.55 13.51 -8.13
N ARG A 195 -1.97 12.89 -7.10
CA ARG A 195 -2.15 11.50 -6.68
C ARG A 195 -2.37 11.43 -5.17
N MET A 196 -2.96 10.36 -4.67
CA MET A 196 -3.29 10.24 -3.25
C MET A 196 -2.02 10.31 -2.39
N GLY A 197 -1.93 11.36 -1.57
CA GLY A 197 -0.88 11.55 -0.58
C GLY A 197 -1.02 10.54 0.57
N GLN A 198 0.09 10.19 1.20
CA GLN A 198 0.07 9.33 2.37
C GLN A 198 -0.58 10.08 3.57
N CYS A 199 -1.15 9.36 4.54
CA CYS A 199 -1.68 9.92 5.81
C CYS A 199 -2.94 10.81 5.76
N LEU A 200 -3.73 10.74 4.68
CA LEU A 200 -5.15 11.07 4.76
C LEU A 200 -5.88 9.92 5.46
N ASN A 201 -6.85 10.21 6.33
CA ASN A 201 -7.53 9.19 7.14
C ASN A 201 -8.11 8.05 6.29
N ASN A 202 -8.67 8.38 5.13
CA ASN A 202 -9.32 7.41 4.25
C ASN A 202 -8.36 6.69 3.30
N ALA A 203 -7.07 7.06 3.22
CA ALA A 203 -6.15 6.50 2.22
C ALA A 203 -6.00 4.96 2.29
N PRO A 204 -5.82 4.33 3.48
CA PRO A 204 -5.77 2.86 3.57
C PRO A 204 -7.07 2.19 3.12
N MET A 205 -8.21 2.80 3.43
CA MET A 205 -9.54 2.26 3.11
C MET A 205 -9.84 2.34 1.61
N ILE A 206 -9.47 3.45 0.98
CA ILE A 206 -9.55 3.63 -0.48
C ILE A 206 -8.67 2.59 -1.18
N TYR A 207 -7.44 2.41 -0.69
CA TYR A 207 -6.50 1.43 -1.25
C TYR A 207 -6.99 -0.01 -1.04
N GLN A 208 -7.48 -0.35 0.14
CA GLN A 208 -8.08 -1.67 0.41
C GLN A 208 -9.26 -1.94 -0.52
N ARG A 209 -10.19 -0.98 -0.68
CA ARG A 209 -11.34 -1.10 -1.59
C ARG A 209 -10.88 -1.38 -3.03
N MET A 210 -9.83 -0.69 -3.48
CA MET A 210 -9.21 -0.91 -4.79
C MET A 210 -8.67 -2.33 -4.95
N ILE A 211 -7.82 -2.79 -4.03
CA ILE A 211 -7.21 -4.13 -4.13
C ILE A 211 -8.26 -5.23 -4.00
N THR A 212 -9.21 -5.08 -3.08
CA THR A 212 -10.35 -6.00 -2.96
C THR A 212 -11.12 -6.09 -4.28
N ASN A 213 -11.42 -4.97 -4.93
CA ASN A 213 -12.07 -5.03 -6.24
C ASN A 213 -11.18 -5.62 -7.32
N ALA A 214 -9.87 -5.37 -7.29
CA ALA A 214 -8.95 -5.96 -8.25
C ALA A 214 -8.90 -7.49 -8.16
N LEU A 215 -8.85 -8.01 -6.93
CA LEU A 215 -8.75 -9.45 -6.65
C LEU A 215 -10.07 -10.20 -6.77
N TYR A 216 -11.23 -9.56 -6.56
CA TYR A 216 -12.52 -10.25 -6.62
C TYR A 216 -13.36 -9.84 -7.84
N GLY A 217 -13.14 -8.65 -8.40
CA GLY A 217 -13.80 -8.17 -9.61
C GLY A 217 -15.28 -7.87 -9.44
N PHE A 218 -15.67 -7.08 -8.44
CA PHE A 218 -17.08 -6.75 -8.24
C PHE A 218 -17.60 -5.79 -9.31
N VAL A 219 -16.85 -4.73 -9.58
CA VAL A 219 -17.27 -3.65 -10.48
C VAL A 219 -16.17 -3.24 -11.45
N ASP A 220 -16.58 -2.80 -12.63
CA ASP A 220 -15.73 -2.19 -13.65
C ASP A 220 -16.25 -0.84 -14.10
N LEU A 221 -15.37 -0.03 -14.67
CA LEU A 221 -15.81 1.10 -15.48
C LEU A 221 -16.72 0.59 -16.62
N PRO A 222 -17.82 1.31 -16.92
CA PRO A 222 -18.68 0.94 -18.02
C PRO A 222 -17.91 0.78 -19.34
N PRO A 223 -18.27 -0.20 -20.20
CA PRO A 223 -17.60 -0.40 -21.48
C PRO A 223 -17.56 0.89 -22.31
N GLY A 224 -16.37 1.22 -22.86
CA GLY A 224 -16.15 2.43 -23.66
C GLY A 224 -16.04 3.73 -22.87
N MET A 225 -16.16 3.69 -21.53
CA MET A 225 -15.99 4.87 -20.68
C MET A 225 -14.51 5.10 -20.34
N ASN A 226 -14.06 6.35 -20.53
CA ASN A 226 -12.72 6.78 -20.12
C ASN A 226 -12.60 6.90 -18.59
N GLU A 227 -11.38 6.71 -18.06
CA GLU A 227 -11.07 6.84 -16.63
C GLU A 227 -11.20 8.28 -16.11
N VAL A 228 -11.23 9.25 -17.01
CA VAL A 228 -11.46 10.67 -16.75
C VAL A 228 -12.62 11.17 -17.61
N ASP A 229 -13.28 12.24 -17.18
CA ASP A 229 -14.27 12.93 -17.98
C ASP A 229 -13.64 13.89 -19.02
N GLU A 230 -14.49 14.62 -19.75
CA GLU A 230 -14.08 15.53 -20.83
C GLU A 230 -13.21 16.70 -20.32
N VAL A 231 -13.27 17.03 -19.03
CA VAL A 231 -12.46 18.08 -18.40
C VAL A 231 -11.26 17.54 -17.64
N GLY A 232 -11.04 16.21 -17.69
CA GLY A 232 -9.92 15.53 -17.05
C GLY A 232 -10.15 15.17 -15.58
N GLU A 233 -11.38 15.29 -15.05
CA GLU A 233 -11.69 14.83 -13.70
C GLU A 233 -11.80 13.30 -13.64
N PRO A 234 -11.19 12.65 -12.64
CA PRO A 234 -11.18 11.20 -12.54
C PRO A 234 -12.57 10.66 -12.16
N ARG A 235 -12.95 9.53 -12.77
CA ARG A 235 -14.22 8.85 -12.53
C ARG A 235 -14.06 7.70 -11.52
N ASP A 236 -14.85 7.73 -10.45
CA ASP A 236 -14.87 6.66 -9.43
C ASP A 236 -15.76 5.50 -9.88
N MET A 237 -15.15 4.38 -10.27
CA MET A 237 -15.86 3.16 -10.68
C MET A 237 -16.75 2.60 -9.57
N PHE A 238 -16.47 2.89 -8.30
CA PHE A 238 -17.33 2.45 -7.21
C PHE A 238 -18.64 3.24 -7.11
N GLN A 239 -18.76 4.34 -7.86
CA GLN A 239 -19.97 5.15 -7.93
C GLN A 239 -20.73 4.94 -9.24
N ILE A 240 -20.01 4.73 -10.35
CA ILE A 240 -20.59 4.69 -11.71
C ILE A 240 -20.42 3.34 -12.42
N GLY A 241 -19.74 2.40 -11.78
CA GLY A 241 -19.34 1.14 -12.40
C GLY A 241 -20.51 0.19 -12.65
N HIS A 242 -20.30 -0.73 -13.57
CA HIS A 242 -21.20 -1.86 -13.81
C HIS A 242 -20.72 -3.08 -13.02
N VAL A 243 -21.65 -3.91 -12.56
CA VAL A 243 -21.33 -5.19 -11.91
C VAL A 243 -20.72 -6.11 -12.96
N ARG A 244 -19.48 -6.55 -12.72
CA ARG A 244 -18.77 -7.43 -13.64
C ARG A 244 -19.47 -8.79 -13.72
N ASP A 245 -19.60 -9.32 -14.93
CA ASP A 245 -20.03 -10.69 -15.13
C ASP A 245 -18.96 -11.67 -14.61
N ALA A 246 -19.32 -12.44 -13.57
CA ALA A 246 -18.44 -13.42 -12.94
C ALA A 246 -17.94 -14.51 -13.90
N SER A 247 -18.68 -14.79 -14.99
CA SER A 247 -18.28 -15.77 -16.01
C SER A 247 -17.09 -15.31 -16.86
N SER A 248 -16.93 -13.99 -17.02
CA SER A 248 -15.87 -13.40 -17.85
C SER A 248 -14.48 -13.49 -17.21
N MET A 249 -14.44 -13.54 -15.87
CA MET A 249 -13.22 -13.63 -15.10
C MET A 249 -13.57 -14.01 -13.65
N PRO A 250 -13.42 -15.28 -13.22
CA PRO A 250 -13.67 -15.68 -11.84
C PRO A 250 -12.64 -15.05 -10.90
N ALA A 251 -12.97 -14.94 -9.61
CA ALA A 251 -12.07 -14.37 -8.60
C ALA A 251 -10.74 -15.16 -8.59
N PRO A 252 -9.58 -14.53 -8.87
CA PRO A 252 -8.29 -15.20 -8.81
C PRO A 252 -7.95 -15.72 -7.42
N ALA A 253 -8.29 -14.95 -6.37
CA ALA A 253 -7.83 -15.19 -5.01
C ALA A 253 -8.90 -15.88 -4.15
N ASN A 254 -8.46 -16.84 -3.35
CA ASN A 254 -9.27 -17.46 -2.31
C ASN A 254 -9.11 -16.73 -0.98
N ARG A 255 -8.21 -15.74 -0.92
CA ARG A 255 -7.84 -15.01 0.29
C ARG A 255 -7.91 -13.50 0.12
N THR A 256 -8.06 -12.83 1.25
CA THR A 256 -8.09 -11.37 1.33
C THR A 256 -6.68 -10.78 1.37
N SER A 257 -6.54 -9.53 0.95
CA SER A 257 -5.29 -8.75 1.05
C SER A 257 -5.35 -7.77 2.22
N PHE A 258 -4.20 -7.25 2.63
CA PHE A 258 -4.12 -6.09 3.53
C PHE A 258 -3.44 -4.93 2.83
N VAL A 259 -4.21 -3.93 2.41
CA VAL A 259 -3.68 -2.75 1.72
C VAL A 259 -2.78 -3.18 0.56
N ASP A 260 -1.46 -3.04 0.66
CA ASP A 260 -0.44 -3.36 -0.33
C ASP A 260 0.12 -4.79 -0.26
N ASP A 261 -0.16 -5.52 0.82
CA ASP A 261 0.29 -6.91 1.01
C ASP A 261 -0.77 -7.90 0.49
N ILE A 262 -0.39 -8.72 -0.49
CA ILE A 262 -1.23 -9.79 -1.05
C ILE A 262 -0.52 -11.12 -0.84
N SER A 263 -1.15 -12.11 -0.20
CA SER A 263 -0.61 -13.47 -0.14
C SER A 263 -1.71 -14.50 -0.35
N ASP A 264 -1.40 -15.51 -1.17
CA ASP A 264 -2.28 -16.63 -1.45
C ASP A 264 -1.45 -17.87 -1.82
N GLY A 265 -2.10 -18.99 -2.12
CA GLY A 265 -1.40 -20.22 -2.46
C GLY A 265 -2.30 -21.33 -2.98
N ALA A 266 -1.66 -22.42 -3.37
CA ALA A 266 -2.30 -23.64 -3.85
C ALA A 266 -1.60 -24.88 -3.27
N ASP A 267 -2.28 -26.03 -3.29
CA ASP A 267 -1.70 -27.31 -2.83
C ASP A 267 -0.79 -27.97 -3.89
N SER A 268 -0.87 -27.53 -5.16
CA SER A 268 -0.04 -28.04 -6.26
C SER A 268 0.73 -26.93 -6.96
N TRP A 269 1.84 -27.31 -7.61
CA TRP A 269 2.67 -26.37 -8.37
C TRP A 269 1.90 -25.71 -9.52
N THR A 270 1.23 -26.53 -10.34
CA THR A 270 0.35 -26.05 -11.41
C THR A 270 -0.70 -25.08 -10.88
N GLY A 271 -1.28 -25.38 -9.70
CA GLY A 271 -2.26 -24.50 -9.07
C GLY A 271 -1.70 -23.13 -8.69
N VAL A 272 -0.45 -23.06 -8.20
CA VAL A 272 0.17 -21.76 -7.84
C VAL A 272 0.60 -20.97 -9.08
N VAL A 273 0.99 -21.66 -10.15
CA VAL A 273 1.29 -21.02 -11.46
C VAL A 273 0.01 -20.41 -12.04
N ASP A 274 -1.09 -21.18 -12.08
CA ASP A 274 -2.39 -20.70 -12.56
C ASP A 274 -2.95 -19.55 -11.69
N LEU A 275 -2.76 -19.63 -10.37
CA LEU A 275 -3.12 -18.57 -9.44
C LEU A 275 -2.30 -17.30 -9.72
N THR A 276 -1.00 -17.44 -9.97
CA THR A 276 -0.10 -16.33 -10.29
C THR A 276 -0.54 -15.65 -11.59
N ASP A 277 -0.82 -16.41 -12.65
CA ASP A 277 -1.29 -15.86 -13.93
C ASP A 277 -2.58 -15.04 -13.75
N ARG A 278 -3.57 -15.60 -13.06
CA ARG A 278 -4.86 -14.93 -12.82
C ARG A 278 -4.71 -13.68 -11.96
N ILE A 279 -3.90 -13.70 -10.90
CA ILE A 279 -3.66 -12.51 -10.06
C ILE A 279 -2.94 -11.43 -10.88
N LEU A 280 -1.86 -11.77 -11.58
CA LEU A 280 -1.10 -10.80 -12.37
C LEU A 280 -1.93 -10.22 -13.53
N GLN A 281 -2.81 -11.02 -14.14
CA GLN A 281 -3.78 -10.54 -15.12
C GLN A 281 -4.68 -9.45 -14.54
N ARG A 282 -5.22 -9.65 -13.34
CA ARG A 282 -6.07 -8.65 -12.66
C ARG A 282 -5.29 -7.40 -12.32
N LEU A 283 -4.14 -7.55 -11.69
CA LEU A 283 -3.32 -6.41 -11.29
C LEU A 283 -2.92 -5.58 -12.51
N THR A 284 -2.57 -6.24 -13.63
CA THR A 284 -2.33 -5.57 -14.91
C THR A 284 -3.57 -4.81 -15.41
N TYR A 285 -4.75 -5.42 -15.39
CA TYR A 285 -5.99 -4.75 -15.82
C TYR A 285 -6.30 -3.49 -14.99
N PHE A 286 -6.02 -3.52 -13.68
CA PHE A 286 -6.26 -2.40 -12.78
C PHE A 286 -5.08 -1.41 -12.70
N ASN A 287 -4.03 -1.58 -13.50
CA ASN A 287 -2.79 -0.80 -13.45
C ASN A 287 -2.12 -0.83 -12.06
N ILE A 288 -2.14 -1.97 -11.38
CA ILE A 288 -1.49 -2.18 -10.09
C ILE A 288 -0.17 -2.92 -10.32
N SER A 289 0.93 -2.18 -10.18
CA SER A 289 2.28 -2.71 -10.31
C SER A 289 2.83 -3.28 -9.02
N ILE A 290 3.81 -4.18 -9.14
CA ILE A 290 4.34 -4.99 -8.05
C ILE A 290 5.83 -4.70 -7.85
N SER A 291 6.29 -4.67 -6.61
CA SER A 291 7.70 -4.54 -6.27
C SER A 291 8.43 -5.86 -6.53
N ALA A 292 9.22 -5.88 -7.59
CA ALA A 292 9.94 -7.06 -8.05
C ALA A 292 10.83 -7.69 -6.98
N LEU A 293 11.62 -6.87 -6.26
CA LEU A 293 12.58 -7.34 -5.26
C LEU A 293 11.96 -7.72 -3.90
N LYS A 294 10.66 -7.53 -3.73
CA LYS A 294 9.96 -7.85 -2.47
C LYS A 294 8.92 -8.95 -2.63
N SER A 295 8.46 -9.17 -3.86
CA SER A 295 7.49 -10.20 -4.18
C SER A 295 8.14 -11.56 -4.36
N LYS A 296 7.42 -12.60 -3.97
CA LYS A 296 7.85 -13.99 -3.96
C LYS A 296 6.80 -14.88 -4.62
N PHE A 297 7.23 -15.85 -5.40
CA PHE A 297 6.36 -16.72 -6.19
C PHE A 297 6.73 -18.19 -5.99
N GLY A 298 5.73 -19.05 -5.73
CA GLY A 298 5.95 -20.49 -5.66
C GLY A 298 6.90 -20.92 -4.51
N LYS A 299 6.73 -20.34 -3.32
CA LYS A 299 7.53 -20.65 -2.12
C LYS A 299 6.80 -21.61 -1.20
N THR A 300 7.52 -22.35 -0.38
CA THR A 300 6.94 -23.15 0.71
C THR A 300 6.75 -22.35 2.00
N VAL A 301 7.54 -21.28 2.17
CA VAL A 301 7.46 -20.36 3.30
C VAL A 301 7.51 -18.91 2.81
N VAL A 302 6.55 -18.08 3.20
CA VAL A 302 6.54 -16.64 2.90
C VAL A 302 6.40 -15.79 4.14
N ASP A 303 6.81 -14.54 3.99
CA ASP A 303 6.61 -13.48 4.96
C ASP A 303 5.30 -12.75 4.61
N PHE A 304 4.34 -12.73 5.53
CA PHE A 304 3.10 -11.99 5.35
C PHE A 304 2.64 -11.40 6.69
N LEU A 305 2.33 -10.11 6.71
CA LEU A 305 1.82 -9.38 7.87
C LEU A 305 2.61 -9.59 9.17
N GLY A 306 3.94 -9.69 9.07
CA GLY A 306 4.79 -9.85 10.25
C GLY A 306 4.89 -11.28 10.78
N HIS A 307 4.40 -12.27 10.02
CA HIS A 307 4.49 -13.69 10.34
C HIS A 307 5.18 -14.47 9.21
N LEU A 308 5.68 -15.65 9.55
CA LEU A 308 6.09 -16.66 8.59
C LEU A 308 4.92 -17.60 8.37
N ILE A 309 4.57 -17.82 7.12
CA ILE A 309 3.45 -18.66 6.71
C ILE A 309 3.99 -19.84 5.92
N SER A 310 3.58 -21.04 6.30
CA SER A 310 3.89 -22.29 5.61
C SER A 310 2.75 -23.29 5.76
N ARG A 311 2.91 -24.48 5.17
CA ARG A 311 1.94 -25.58 5.30
C ARG A 311 1.79 -26.06 6.75
N GLU A 312 2.86 -26.00 7.52
CA GLU A 312 2.90 -26.38 8.94
C GLU A 312 2.14 -25.40 9.83
N GLY A 313 1.84 -24.21 9.32
CA GLY A 313 1.03 -23.20 9.98
C GLY A 313 1.68 -21.83 9.94
N ILE A 314 1.38 -21.04 10.96
CA ILE A 314 1.78 -19.63 11.05
C ILE A 314 2.75 -19.53 12.20
N HIS A 315 3.90 -18.90 11.99
CA HIS A 315 4.95 -18.75 12.99
C HIS A 315 5.28 -17.28 13.21
N ALA A 316 5.59 -16.93 14.46
CA ALA A 316 6.07 -15.60 14.80
C ALA A 316 7.46 -15.36 14.20
N LYS A 317 7.70 -14.16 13.67
CA LYS A 317 9.05 -13.79 13.22
C LYS A 317 9.99 -13.58 14.40
N PRO A 318 11.20 -14.17 14.38
CA PRO A 318 12.19 -13.99 15.44
C PRO A 318 12.57 -12.53 15.73
N ARG A 319 12.66 -11.71 14.67
CA ARG A 319 13.07 -10.30 14.80
C ARG A 319 12.08 -9.43 15.58
N GLY A 320 10.78 -9.68 15.41
CA GLY A 320 9.74 -8.93 16.14
C GLY A 320 9.70 -9.32 17.62
N LEU A 321 9.89 -10.61 17.91
CA LEU A 321 10.00 -11.12 19.29
C LEU A 321 11.20 -10.49 20.02
N HIS A 322 12.35 -10.40 19.35
CA HIS A 322 13.54 -9.78 19.95
C HIS A 322 13.33 -8.30 20.31
N GLN A 323 12.58 -7.55 19.49
CA GLN A 323 12.24 -6.16 19.80
C GLN A 323 11.36 -6.05 21.05
N ILE A 324 10.36 -6.92 21.19
CA ILE A 324 9.49 -6.95 22.38
C ILE A 324 10.29 -7.27 23.63
N LEU A 325 11.20 -8.26 23.57
CA LEU A 325 12.06 -8.64 24.70
C LEU A 325 12.98 -7.51 25.15
N GLN A 326 13.33 -6.57 24.25
CA GLN A 326 14.18 -5.42 24.54
C GLN A 326 13.39 -4.15 24.91
N MET A 327 12.05 -4.19 24.91
CA MET A 327 11.26 -3.00 25.24
C MET A 327 11.45 -2.61 26.72
N PRO A 328 11.73 -1.33 27.03
CA PRO A 328 11.79 -0.87 28.40
C PRO A 328 10.40 -0.94 29.05
N PHE A 329 10.37 -1.17 30.36
CA PHE A 329 9.11 -1.25 31.09
C PHE A 329 8.29 0.05 30.92
N PRO A 330 7.00 -0.02 30.55
CA PRO A 330 6.20 1.16 30.25
C PRO A 330 5.98 2.03 31.49
N LYS A 331 6.32 3.33 31.39
CA LYS A 331 6.19 4.32 32.48
C LYS A 331 5.02 5.29 32.32
N SER A 332 4.15 5.07 31.33
CA SER A 332 2.99 5.92 31.06
C SER A 332 1.83 5.10 30.50
N LEU A 333 0.60 5.61 30.61
CA LEU A 333 -0.59 4.96 30.04
C LEU A 333 -0.42 4.68 28.54
N ARG A 334 0.09 5.65 27.78
CA ARG A 334 0.33 5.49 26.34
C ARG A 334 1.40 4.44 26.05
N ALA A 335 2.47 4.39 26.85
CA ALA A 335 3.50 3.36 26.71
C ALA A 335 2.94 1.96 27.05
N MET A 336 2.09 1.86 28.08
CA MET A 336 1.43 0.61 28.45
C MET A 336 0.49 0.13 27.35
N GLN A 337 -0.36 1.01 26.82
CA GLN A 337 -1.26 0.70 25.70
C GLN A 337 -0.47 0.23 24.45
N SER A 338 0.64 0.90 24.14
CA SER A 338 1.53 0.48 23.04
C SER A 338 2.14 -0.90 23.30
N PHE A 339 2.62 -1.16 24.51
CA PHE A 339 3.21 -2.44 24.90
C PHE A 339 2.18 -3.58 24.83
N LEU A 340 0.99 -3.38 25.39
CA LEU A 340 -0.12 -4.35 25.30
C LEU A 340 -0.54 -4.59 23.86
N GLY A 341 -0.57 -3.55 23.02
CA GLY A 341 -0.83 -3.68 21.59
C GLY A 341 0.21 -4.57 20.89
N SER A 342 1.50 -4.40 21.21
CA SER A 342 2.58 -5.23 20.68
C SER A 342 2.49 -6.69 21.13
N ILE A 343 2.08 -6.96 22.37
CA ILE A 343 1.84 -8.33 22.86
C ILE A 343 0.61 -8.93 22.17
N ASN A 344 -0.48 -8.17 22.07
CA ASN A 344 -1.73 -8.64 21.50
C ASN A 344 -1.57 -9.09 20.04
N PHE A 345 -0.65 -8.48 19.29
CA PHE A 345 -0.26 -8.92 17.94
C PHE A 345 0.26 -10.38 17.90
N TYR A 346 0.91 -10.84 18.98
CA TYR A 346 1.41 -12.21 19.12
C TYR A 346 0.53 -13.09 20.02
N SER A 347 -0.65 -12.63 20.43
CA SER A 347 -1.53 -13.33 21.38
C SER A 347 -1.83 -14.78 20.99
N ARG A 348 -1.95 -15.05 19.68
CA ARG A 348 -2.12 -16.40 19.11
C ARG A 348 -1.01 -17.41 19.44
N PHE A 349 0.16 -16.94 19.87
CA PHE A 349 1.30 -17.78 20.25
C PHE A 349 1.48 -17.89 21.77
N ILE A 350 0.59 -17.27 22.56
CA ILE A 350 0.71 -17.20 24.02
C ILE A 350 -0.43 -18.02 24.64
N GLU A 351 -0.11 -19.22 25.15
CA GLU A 351 -1.09 -20.18 25.72
C GLU A 351 -2.00 -19.58 26.81
N VAL A 352 -1.49 -18.64 27.62
CA VAL A 352 -2.23 -18.11 28.80
C VAL A 352 -3.31 -17.10 28.43
N TRP A 353 -3.22 -16.42 27.27
CA TRP A 353 -4.20 -15.40 26.86
C TRP A 353 -5.56 -15.98 26.44
N CYS A 354 -5.60 -17.25 26.03
CA CYS A 354 -6.84 -17.94 25.65
C CYS A 354 -7.80 -18.14 26.83
N LEU A 355 -7.32 -18.17 28.07
CA LEU A 355 -8.16 -18.40 29.26
C LEU A 355 -8.92 -17.15 29.73
N GLN A 356 -8.39 -15.95 29.50
CA GLN A 356 -9.04 -14.71 29.97
C GLN A 356 -10.22 -14.25 29.09
N ARG A 357 -10.23 -14.59 27.79
CA ARG A 357 -11.36 -14.26 26.90
C ARG A 357 -12.56 -15.21 27.03
N ALA A 358 -12.37 -16.39 27.63
CA ALA A 358 -13.47 -17.33 27.87
C ALA A 358 -14.31 -16.98 29.12
N GLN A 359 -13.96 -15.92 29.86
CA GLN A 359 -14.62 -15.53 31.12
C GLN A 359 -15.17 -14.10 31.14
N THR A 360 -15.26 -13.42 30.00
CA THR A 360 -15.96 -12.13 29.84
C THR A 360 -16.83 -12.19 28.60
#